data_AF-A0A971PUH8-F1
#
_entry.id   AF-A0A971PUH8-F1
#
_cell.length_a   1.000
_cell.length_b   1.000
_cell.length_c   1.000
_cell.angle_alpha   90.00
_cell.angle_beta   90.00
_cell.angle_gamma   90.00
#
_symmetry.space_group_name_H-M   'P 1'
#
loop_
_entity.id
_entity.type
_entity.pdbx_description
1 polymer ?
#
loop_
_entity_poly.entity_id
_entity_poly.type
_entity_poly.pdbx_seq_one_letter_code
_entity_poly.pdbx_strand_id
1 'polypeptide(L)'
;MTVRPIVITGEPVLHRRAAPVTEFDDELRELIADMFDTMDAANGVGLAAPQIGVGLRIFTWQMNNEDGVPPRGVIVNPYVKASRPADGAPDPHDEVEGCLSVPGEGFPLRRGERAEVTGFDADGNELSFTATGWFARCMQHEYDHLNGFLYIDRLEGRWARKAKKAIRSKGWGVPGNTWMPGVDPDPFGHDGSGDADDADADGEGHVHHEIGGDVGP
;
A
#
# COMPACT_ATOMS: atom_id res chain seq x y z
N MET A 1 -11.17 -20.43 0.91
CA MET A 1 -9.71 -20.36 0.72
C MET A 1 -9.41 -20.33 -0.76
N THR A 2 -9.36 -19.13 -1.31
CA THR A 2 -9.22 -18.83 -2.73
C THR A 2 -8.68 -17.41 -2.88
N VAL A 3 -7.66 -17.23 -3.72
CA VAL A 3 -7.15 -15.90 -4.10
C VAL A 3 -8.25 -15.15 -4.86
N ARG A 4 -8.52 -13.90 -4.45
CA ARG A 4 -9.55 -13.04 -5.04
C ARG A 4 -8.92 -11.92 -5.88
N PRO A 5 -9.61 -11.41 -6.91
CA PRO A 5 -9.13 -10.26 -7.65
C PRO A 5 -9.09 -9.03 -6.75
N ILE A 6 -8.04 -8.23 -6.89
CA ILE A 6 -7.91 -6.93 -6.23
C ILE A 6 -8.48 -5.86 -7.14
N VAL A 7 -9.44 -5.09 -6.64
CA VAL A 7 -10.06 -3.99 -7.38
C VAL A 7 -9.17 -2.75 -7.37
N ILE A 8 -9.15 -2.03 -8.48
CA ILE A 8 -8.29 -0.86 -8.69
C ILE A 8 -9.09 0.43 -8.45
N THR A 9 -8.40 1.51 -8.07
CA THR A 9 -8.98 2.85 -7.89
C THR A 9 -9.94 3.23 -9.01
N GLY A 10 -11.17 3.58 -8.61
CA GLY A 10 -12.30 3.82 -9.52
C GLY A 10 -13.47 2.90 -9.21
N GLU A 11 -13.21 1.72 -8.62
CA GLU A 11 -14.26 0.82 -8.15
C GLU A 11 -15.04 1.44 -6.97
N PRO A 12 -16.38 1.55 -7.03
CA PRO A 12 -17.16 2.22 -6.00
C PRO A 12 -17.00 1.69 -4.57
N VAL A 13 -16.66 0.41 -4.38
CA VAL A 13 -16.45 -0.17 -3.05
C VAL A 13 -15.25 0.47 -2.33
N LEU A 14 -14.22 0.92 -3.05
CA LEU A 14 -13.04 1.57 -2.49
C LEU A 14 -13.32 3.01 -2.02
N HIS A 15 -14.43 3.60 -2.49
CA HIS A 15 -14.79 5.00 -2.32
C HIS A 15 -16.05 5.18 -1.46
N ARG A 16 -16.41 4.15 -0.70
CA ARG A 16 -17.55 4.13 0.22
C ARG A 16 -17.12 3.59 1.56
N ARG A 17 -17.67 4.16 2.64
CA ARG A 17 -17.45 3.63 3.98
C ARG A 17 -17.99 2.20 4.08
N ALA A 18 -17.13 1.28 4.48
CA ALA A 18 -17.49 -0.12 4.64
C ALA A 18 -18.48 -0.32 5.80
N ALA A 19 -19.37 -1.29 5.65
CA ALA A 19 -20.37 -1.65 6.66
C ALA A 19 -19.73 -2.43 7.82
N PRO A 20 -20.20 -2.24 9.07
CA PRO A 20 -19.73 -3.04 10.18
C PRO A 20 -20.11 -4.51 9.99
N VAL A 21 -19.24 -5.41 10.44
CA VAL A 21 -19.54 -6.82 10.59
C VAL A 21 -20.43 -7.00 11.83
N THR A 22 -21.52 -7.76 11.71
CA THR A 22 -22.46 -8.01 12.82
C THR A 22 -22.45 -9.45 13.32
N GLU A 23 -22.03 -10.39 12.47
CA GLU A 23 -21.97 -11.82 12.78
C GLU A 23 -20.52 -12.31 12.71
N PHE A 24 -20.11 -13.10 13.71
CA PHE A 24 -18.77 -13.69 13.82
C PHE A 24 -18.88 -15.21 13.65
N ASP A 25 -19.23 -15.61 12.43
CA ASP A 25 -19.53 -16.98 12.03
C ASP A 25 -18.48 -17.55 11.08
N ASP A 26 -18.77 -18.72 10.50
CA ASP A 26 -17.86 -19.40 9.60
C ASP A 26 -17.71 -18.66 8.26
N GLU A 27 -18.71 -17.90 7.80
CA GLU A 27 -18.60 -17.07 6.59
C GLU A 27 -17.56 -15.96 6.78
N LEU A 28 -17.54 -15.34 7.96
CA LEU A 28 -16.50 -14.38 8.33
C LEU A 28 -15.11 -15.04 8.31
N ARG A 29 -14.96 -16.23 8.90
CA ARG A 29 -13.67 -16.94 8.93
C ARG A 29 -13.19 -17.30 7.52
N GLU A 30 -14.08 -17.76 6.65
CA GLU A 30 -13.77 -18.06 5.25
C GLU A 30 -13.33 -16.82 4.48
N LEU A 31 -14.02 -15.69 4.67
CA LEU A 31 -13.63 -14.41 4.07
C LEU A 31 -12.24 -13.96 4.54
N ILE A 32 -11.97 -14.05 5.84
CA ILE A 32 -10.66 -13.69 6.41
C ILE A 32 -9.57 -14.57 5.82
N ALA A 33 -9.83 -15.88 5.65
CA ALA A 33 -8.88 -16.78 5.02
C ALA A 33 -8.61 -16.41 3.55
N ASP A 34 -9.65 -16.07 2.77
CA ASP A 34 -9.48 -15.58 1.40
C ASP A 34 -8.70 -14.26 1.34
N MET A 35 -8.89 -13.35 2.32
CA MET A 35 -8.12 -12.12 2.42
C MET A 35 -6.63 -12.40 2.66
N PHE A 36 -6.32 -13.33 3.55
CA PHE A 36 -4.96 -13.78 3.80
C PHE A 36 -4.33 -14.43 2.55
N ASP A 37 -5.02 -15.36 1.91
CA ASP A 37 -4.55 -16.01 0.67
C ASP A 37 -4.27 -14.97 -0.43
N THR A 38 -5.16 -13.98 -0.55
CA THR A 38 -5.03 -12.91 -1.55
C THR A 38 -3.88 -11.96 -1.24
N MET A 39 -3.73 -11.56 0.03
CA MET A 39 -2.63 -10.71 0.48
C MET A 39 -1.28 -11.37 0.23
N ASP A 40 -1.17 -12.67 0.56
CA ASP A 40 0.05 -13.46 0.39
C ASP A 40 0.40 -13.59 -1.10
N ALA A 41 -0.57 -13.93 -1.95
CA ALA A 41 -0.37 -14.02 -3.40
C ALA A 41 -0.02 -12.68 -4.06
N ALA A 42 -0.37 -11.56 -3.43
CA ALA A 42 -0.07 -10.21 -3.89
C ALA A 42 1.22 -9.63 -3.30
N ASN A 43 1.98 -10.41 -2.51
CA ASN A 43 3.15 -9.95 -1.74
C ASN A 43 2.85 -8.70 -0.89
N GLY A 44 1.62 -8.58 -0.38
CA GLY A 44 1.14 -7.45 0.41
C GLY A 44 1.50 -7.58 1.90
N VAL A 45 1.63 -6.44 2.57
CA VAL A 45 1.81 -6.36 4.04
C VAL A 45 0.50 -6.04 4.78
N GLY A 46 -0.55 -5.71 4.03
CA GLY A 46 -1.89 -5.38 4.50
C GLY A 46 -2.91 -5.54 3.38
N LEU A 47 -4.15 -5.89 3.75
CA LEU A 47 -5.26 -5.98 2.81
C LEU A 47 -6.60 -5.71 3.52
N ALA A 48 -7.31 -4.69 3.08
CA ALA A 48 -8.67 -4.40 3.53
C ALA A 48 -9.72 -5.12 2.65
N ALA A 49 -10.81 -5.59 3.25
CA ALA A 49 -11.88 -6.30 2.54
C ALA A 49 -12.44 -5.53 1.31
N PRO A 50 -12.57 -4.17 1.33
CA PRO A 50 -12.98 -3.42 0.14
C PRO A 50 -12.09 -3.67 -1.08
N GLN A 51 -10.80 -3.96 -0.88
CA GLN A 51 -9.85 -4.22 -1.96
C GLN A 51 -10.15 -5.51 -2.73
N ILE A 52 -10.87 -6.47 -2.13
CA ILE A 52 -11.34 -7.69 -2.80
C ILE A 52 -12.84 -7.62 -3.14
N GLY A 53 -13.39 -6.40 -3.25
CA GLY A 53 -14.79 -6.18 -3.61
C GLY A 53 -15.78 -6.29 -2.44
N VAL A 54 -15.31 -6.51 -1.21
CA VAL A 54 -16.19 -6.78 -0.06
C VAL A 54 -16.28 -5.55 0.84
N GLY A 55 -17.45 -4.91 0.87
CA GLY A 55 -17.70 -3.68 1.63
C GLY A 55 -17.86 -3.86 3.14
N LEU A 56 -17.02 -4.67 3.79
CA LEU A 56 -17.04 -4.93 5.24
C LEU A 56 -15.82 -4.31 5.95
N ARG A 57 -15.98 -3.96 7.23
CA ARG A 57 -14.92 -3.36 8.05
C ARG A 57 -13.94 -4.40 8.58
N ILE A 58 -13.14 -4.97 7.69
CA ILE A 58 -12.13 -5.99 8.02
C ILE A 58 -10.85 -5.63 7.31
N PHE A 59 -9.71 -5.71 7.98
CA PHE A 59 -8.42 -5.77 7.31
C PHE A 59 -7.47 -6.76 7.97
N THR A 60 -6.58 -7.32 7.17
CA THR A 60 -5.48 -8.20 7.58
C THR A 60 -4.14 -7.47 7.50
N TRP A 61 -3.14 -7.96 8.22
CA TRP A 61 -1.75 -7.52 8.08
C TRP A 61 -0.76 -8.69 8.16
N GLN A 62 0.41 -8.50 7.56
CA GLN A 62 1.61 -9.27 7.78
C GLN A 62 2.84 -8.36 7.76
N MET A 63 3.30 -7.97 8.95
CA MET A 63 4.43 -7.07 9.14
C MET A 63 5.08 -7.32 10.51
N ASN A 64 6.40 -7.59 10.50
CA ASN A 64 7.19 -7.62 11.74
C ASN A 64 7.16 -6.24 12.40
N ASN A 65 7.00 -6.22 13.72
CA ASN A 65 6.92 -4.99 14.52
C ASN A 65 7.58 -5.21 15.89
N GLU A 66 7.88 -4.12 16.57
CA GLU A 66 8.45 -4.10 17.92
C GLU A 66 7.41 -3.75 18.99
N ASP A 67 6.12 -3.68 18.61
CA ASP A 67 5.01 -3.21 19.45
C ASP A 67 4.38 -4.34 20.28
N GLY A 68 4.92 -5.56 20.23
CA GLY A 68 4.38 -6.74 20.92
C GLY A 68 3.09 -7.30 20.31
N VAL A 69 2.76 -6.88 19.08
CA VAL A 69 1.59 -7.36 18.33
C VAL A 69 2.03 -8.50 17.41
N PRO A 70 1.25 -9.59 17.28
CA PRO A 70 1.58 -10.66 16.35
C PRO A 70 1.87 -10.12 14.94
N PRO A 71 2.94 -10.60 14.28
CA PRO A 71 3.35 -10.06 12.99
C PRO A 71 2.34 -10.34 11.88
N ARG A 72 1.43 -11.30 12.06
CA ARG A 72 0.32 -11.58 11.17
C ARG A 72 -0.97 -11.58 11.97
N GLY A 73 -2.00 -10.90 11.49
CA GLY A 73 -3.27 -10.81 12.18
C GLY A 73 -4.39 -10.20 11.35
N VAL A 74 -5.58 -10.19 11.92
CA VAL A 74 -6.81 -9.63 11.36
C VAL A 74 -7.48 -8.78 12.43
N ILE A 75 -8.15 -7.72 12.00
CA ILE A 75 -9.02 -6.95 12.88
C ILE A 75 -10.34 -6.63 12.19
N VAL A 76 -11.41 -6.87 12.94
CA VAL A 76 -12.80 -6.69 12.52
C VAL A 76 -13.37 -5.47 13.24
N ASN A 77 -14.16 -4.67 12.53
CA ASN A 77 -14.72 -3.39 12.98
C ASN A 77 -13.70 -2.46 13.65
N PRO A 78 -12.50 -2.26 13.07
CA PRO A 78 -11.48 -1.48 13.73
C PRO A 78 -11.89 -0.01 13.87
N TYR A 79 -11.35 0.60 14.92
CA TYR A 79 -11.22 2.04 15.10
C TYR A 79 -9.74 2.37 15.31
N VAL A 80 -9.20 3.24 14.45
CA VAL A 80 -7.80 3.67 14.48
C VAL A 80 -7.73 5.15 14.79
N LYS A 81 -7.10 5.48 15.91
CA LYS A 81 -6.81 6.85 16.34
C LYS A 81 -5.31 7.11 16.20
N ALA A 82 -4.95 7.77 15.10
CA ALA A 82 -3.57 8.13 14.80
C ALA A 82 -3.14 9.43 15.48
N SER A 83 -1.86 9.55 15.80
CA SER A 83 -1.23 10.82 16.15
C SER A 83 -1.24 11.77 14.94
N ARG A 84 -1.10 13.06 15.20
CA ARG A 84 -0.93 14.05 14.12
C ARG A 84 0.40 13.75 13.39
N PRO A 85 0.42 13.75 12.05
CA PRO A 85 1.68 13.72 11.29
C PRO A 85 2.59 14.90 11.68
N ALA A 86 3.90 14.68 11.71
CA ALA A 86 4.86 15.75 11.98
C ALA A 86 4.79 16.82 10.87
N ASP A 87 5.07 18.09 11.22
CA ASP A 87 5.07 19.18 10.25
C ASP A 87 6.19 19.01 9.22
N GLY A 88 5.98 19.56 8.01
CA GLY A 88 6.93 19.49 6.90
C GLY A 88 6.49 18.54 5.78
N ALA A 89 7.21 18.60 4.66
CA ALA A 89 6.93 17.74 3.52
C ALA A 89 7.43 16.30 3.78
N PRO A 90 6.74 15.27 3.25
CA PRO A 90 7.21 13.90 3.35
C PRO A 90 8.56 13.73 2.64
N ASP A 91 9.43 12.92 3.23
CA ASP A 91 10.68 12.50 2.61
C ASP A 91 10.38 11.70 1.33
N PRO A 92 10.98 12.05 0.18
CA PRO A 92 10.68 11.42 -1.09
C PRO A 92 11.18 9.97 -1.22
N HIS A 93 12.05 9.51 -0.33
CA HIS A 93 12.64 8.18 -0.34
C HIS A 93 12.12 7.34 0.83
N ASP A 94 12.08 7.91 2.04
CA ASP A 94 11.81 7.15 3.26
C ASP A 94 10.31 7.11 3.63
N GLU A 95 9.47 7.96 3.03
CA GLU A 95 8.03 8.03 3.32
C GLU A 95 7.16 7.66 2.12
N VAL A 96 7.68 6.82 1.22
CA VAL A 96 6.94 6.32 0.06
C VAL A 96 5.89 5.30 0.50
N GLU A 97 4.65 5.53 0.12
CA GLU A 97 3.53 4.62 0.37
C GLU A 97 2.96 4.12 -0.97
N GLY A 98 2.68 2.81 -1.05
CA GLY A 98 2.03 2.16 -2.18
C GLY A 98 0.71 1.51 -1.77
N CYS A 99 -0.04 0.97 -2.73
CA CYS A 99 -1.31 0.28 -2.48
C CYS A 99 -1.58 -0.75 -3.57
N LEU A 100 -2.02 -1.95 -3.20
CA LEU A 100 -2.42 -3.00 -4.16
C LEU A 100 -3.59 -2.54 -5.08
N SER A 101 -4.39 -1.57 -4.64
CA SER A 101 -5.48 -0.96 -5.42
C SER A 101 -5.04 0.23 -6.30
N VAL A 102 -3.75 0.59 -6.26
CA VAL A 102 -3.11 1.57 -7.16
C VAL A 102 -1.79 0.95 -7.67
N PRO A 103 -1.88 -0.13 -8.46
CA PRO A 103 -0.75 -1.04 -8.65
C PRO A 103 0.48 -0.39 -9.33
N GLY A 104 1.67 -0.69 -8.78
CA GLY A 104 2.95 -0.17 -9.30
C GLY A 104 3.16 1.33 -9.12
N GLU A 105 2.34 2.01 -8.32
CA GLU A 105 2.55 3.41 -7.97
C GLU A 105 2.91 3.56 -6.49
N GLY A 106 3.95 4.34 -6.21
CA GLY A 106 4.32 4.77 -4.87
C GLY A 106 4.51 6.28 -4.83
N PHE A 107 3.93 6.95 -3.84
CA PHE A 107 4.13 8.38 -3.63
C PHE A 107 4.45 8.70 -2.17
N PRO A 108 5.28 9.73 -1.92
CA PRO A 108 5.58 10.18 -0.57
C PRO A 108 4.35 10.70 0.16
N LEU A 109 4.09 10.15 1.34
CA LEU A 109 2.98 10.52 2.22
C LEU A 109 3.44 10.46 3.68
N ARG A 110 3.26 11.54 4.43
CA ARG A 110 3.59 11.55 5.87
C ARG A 110 2.37 11.15 6.69
N ARG A 111 2.55 10.18 7.58
CA ARG A 111 1.50 9.63 8.46
C ARG A 111 1.82 9.96 9.92
N GLY A 112 0.88 9.72 10.84
CA GLY A 112 1.18 9.77 12.27
C GLY A 112 2.09 8.61 12.66
N GLU A 113 3.12 8.87 13.46
CA GLU A 113 4.10 7.85 13.90
C GLU A 113 3.53 6.84 14.91
N ARG A 114 2.33 7.08 15.43
CA ARG A 114 1.66 6.23 16.43
C ARG A 114 0.18 6.11 16.12
N ALA A 115 -0.38 4.93 16.31
CA ALA A 115 -1.81 4.69 16.22
C ALA A 115 -2.31 3.83 17.39
N GLU A 116 -3.36 4.29 18.07
CA GLU A 116 -4.15 3.47 18.99
C GLU A 116 -5.21 2.73 18.17
N VAL A 117 -5.21 1.39 18.23
CA VAL A 117 -6.06 0.53 17.42
C VAL A 117 -6.94 -0.31 18.35
N THR A 118 -8.25 -0.26 18.14
CA THR A 118 -9.22 -1.13 18.80
C THR A 118 -10.13 -1.81 17.79
N GLY A 119 -10.69 -2.96 18.15
CA GLY A 119 -11.61 -3.73 17.29
C GLY A 119 -11.84 -5.12 17.85
N PHE A 120 -12.08 -6.09 16.98
CA PHE A 120 -12.30 -7.48 17.36
C PHE A 120 -11.42 -8.43 16.55
N ASP A 121 -11.11 -9.59 17.10
CA ASP A 121 -10.54 -10.71 16.34
C ASP A 121 -11.63 -11.45 15.53
N ALA A 122 -11.26 -12.55 14.88
CA ALA A 122 -12.17 -13.36 14.06
C ALA A 122 -13.28 -14.07 14.88
N ASP A 123 -13.10 -14.20 16.19
CA ASP A 123 -14.04 -14.84 17.12
C ASP A 123 -14.92 -13.82 17.87
N GLY A 124 -14.70 -12.53 17.63
CA GLY A 124 -15.43 -11.45 18.29
C GLY A 124 -14.86 -11.03 19.64
N ASN A 125 -13.65 -11.48 20.00
CA ASN A 125 -12.98 -11.00 21.21
C ASN A 125 -12.36 -9.62 20.95
N GLU A 126 -12.41 -8.73 21.95
CA GLU A 126 -11.86 -7.39 21.84
C GLU A 126 -10.34 -7.41 21.65
N LEU A 127 -9.85 -6.62 20.69
CA LEU A 127 -8.45 -6.32 20.48
C LEU A 127 -8.20 -4.84 20.78
N SER A 128 -7.09 -4.55 21.45
CA SER A 128 -6.62 -3.20 21.72
C SER A 128 -5.10 -3.17 21.79
N PHE A 129 -4.46 -2.37 20.95
CA PHE A 129 -3.01 -2.23 20.91
C PHE A 129 -2.57 -0.85 20.41
N THR A 130 -1.30 -0.54 20.63
CA THR A 130 -0.63 0.62 20.02
C THR A 130 0.29 0.11 18.93
N ALA A 131 0.22 0.71 17.74
CA ALA A 131 1.19 0.52 16.67
C ALA A 131 2.09 1.76 16.54
N THR A 132 3.35 1.57 16.18
CA THR A 132 4.32 2.64 15.93
C THR A 132 5.01 2.51 14.57
N GLY A 133 5.60 3.60 14.07
CA GLY A 133 6.40 3.64 12.85
C GLY A 133 5.67 3.08 11.61
N TRP A 134 6.33 2.20 10.87
CA TRP A 134 5.76 1.55 9.67
C TRP A 134 4.51 0.72 9.97
N PHE A 135 4.43 0.11 11.16
CA PHE A 135 3.22 -0.63 11.53
C PHE A 135 2.06 0.33 11.79
N ALA A 136 2.29 1.48 12.44
CA ALA A 136 1.27 2.52 12.57
C ALA A 136 0.78 3.04 11.21
N ARG A 137 1.70 3.21 10.25
CA ARG A 137 1.35 3.60 8.88
C ARG A 137 0.47 2.55 8.21
N CYS A 138 0.81 1.26 8.31
CA CYS A 138 0.00 0.17 7.79
C CYS A 138 -1.43 0.21 8.36
N MET A 139 -1.58 0.34 9.69
CA MET A 139 -2.91 0.44 10.32
C MET A 139 -3.72 1.64 9.83
N GLN A 140 -3.06 2.80 9.62
CA GLN A 140 -3.72 3.99 9.06
C GLN A 140 -4.14 3.79 7.60
N HIS A 141 -3.32 3.11 6.80
CA HIS A 141 -3.60 2.78 5.40
C HIS A 141 -4.84 1.89 5.28
N GLU A 142 -4.84 0.77 6.00
CA GLU A 142 -5.96 -0.16 5.94
C GLU A 142 -7.25 0.45 6.52
N TYR A 143 -7.12 1.28 7.55
CA TYR A 143 -8.27 2.01 8.09
C TYR A 143 -8.84 3.04 7.11
N ASP A 144 -8.02 3.69 6.30
CA ASP A 144 -8.47 4.59 5.23
C ASP A 144 -9.34 3.82 4.21
N HIS A 145 -8.91 2.62 3.80
CA HIS A 145 -9.71 1.76 2.93
C HIS A 145 -11.11 1.49 3.49
N LEU A 146 -11.22 1.19 4.79
CA LEU A 146 -12.51 0.94 5.44
C LEU A 146 -13.41 2.19 5.53
N ASN A 147 -12.83 3.38 5.38
CA ASN A 147 -13.54 4.64 5.36
C ASN A 147 -13.80 5.18 3.95
N GLY A 148 -13.42 4.42 2.92
CA GLY A 148 -13.62 4.80 1.52
C GLY A 148 -12.57 5.78 1.00
N PHE A 149 -11.35 5.73 1.54
CA PHE A 149 -10.22 6.53 1.09
C PHE A 149 -9.07 5.65 0.66
N LEU A 150 -8.32 6.10 -0.34
CA LEU A 150 -7.03 5.55 -0.73
C LEU A 150 -5.91 6.51 -0.29
N TYR A 151 -4.69 6.01 -0.17
CA TYR A 151 -3.55 6.87 0.19
C TYR A 151 -3.36 8.05 -0.78
N ILE A 152 -3.70 7.86 -2.06
CA ILE A 152 -3.65 8.91 -3.09
C ILE A 152 -4.59 10.09 -2.81
N ASP A 153 -5.65 9.88 -2.03
CA ASP A 153 -6.59 10.92 -1.60
C ASP A 153 -6.01 11.79 -0.47
N ARG A 154 -5.00 11.29 0.23
CA ARG A 154 -4.24 12.00 1.28
C ARG A 154 -3.09 12.82 0.72
N LEU A 155 -2.72 12.64 -0.56
CA LEU A 155 -1.58 13.33 -1.16
C LEU A 155 -1.87 14.81 -1.37
N GLU A 156 -0.81 15.63 -1.27
CA GLU A 156 -0.88 17.06 -1.49
C GLU A 156 0.08 17.53 -2.60
N GLY A 157 -0.14 18.76 -3.07
CA GLY A 157 0.80 19.49 -3.92
C GLY A 157 1.22 18.74 -5.20
N ARG A 158 2.52 18.49 -5.34
CA ARG A 158 3.09 17.84 -6.54
C ARG A 158 2.76 16.35 -6.62
N TRP A 159 2.61 15.68 -5.47
CA TRP A 159 2.38 14.24 -5.41
C TRP A 159 0.95 13.90 -5.83
N ALA A 160 -0.03 14.67 -5.35
CA ALA A 160 -1.41 14.56 -5.82
C ALA A 160 -1.54 14.74 -7.35
N ARG A 161 -0.79 15.68 -7.93
CA ARG A 161 -0.75 15.90 -9.38
C ARG A 161 -0.14 14.72 -10.14
N LYS A 162 0.94 14.13 -9.62
CA LYS A 162 1.56 12.93 -10.20
C LYS A 162 0.61 11.73 -10.14
N ALA A 163 0.02 11.46 -8.98
CA ALA A 163 -0.97 10.38 -8.81
C ALA A 163 -2.15 10.53 -9.79
N LYS A 164 -2.76 11.72 -9.90
CA LYS A 164 -3.83 11.99 -10.87
C LYS A 164 -3.42 11.76 -12.32
N LYS A 165 -2.18 12.11 -12.68
CA LYS A 165 -1.64 11.85 -14.03
C LYS A 165 -1.51 10.35 -14.28
N ALA A 166 -0.95 9.61 -13.32
CA ALA A 166 -0.74 8.16 -13.40
C ALA A 166 -2.06 7.39 -13.56
N ILE A 167 -3.05 7.71 -12.69
CA ILE A 167 -4.40 7.13 -12.74
C ILE A 167 -5.02 7.34 -14.13
N ARG A 168 -4.97 8.59 -14.64
CA ARG A 168 -5.52 8.92 -15.96
C ARG A 168 -4.80 8.18 -17.09
N SER A 169 -3.46 8.10 -17.06
CA SER A 169 -2.71 7.41 -18.13
C SER A 169 -2.97 5.92 -18.18
N LYS A 170 -3.30 5.30 -17.03
CA LYS A 170 -3.62 3.87 -16.93
C LYS A 170 -5.10 3.56 -17.15
N GLY A 171 -5.93 4.55 -17.44
CA GLY A 171 -7.38 4.37 -17.63
C GLY A 171 -8.15 4.04 -16.36
N TRP A 172 -7.55 4.27 -15.18
CA TRP A 172 -8.17 4.06 -13.88
C TRP A 172 -9.04 5.25 -13.46
N GLY A 173 -9.68 5.14 -12.30
CA GLY A 173 -10.64 6.13 -11.81
C GLY A 173 -12.07 5.89 -12.31
N VAL A 174 -12.31 4.76 -12.98
CA VAL A 174 -13.63 4.26 -13.37
C VAL A 174 -13.81 2.81 -12.89
N PRO A 175 -15.06 2.34 -12.70
CA PRO A 175 -15.33 0.97 -12.23
C PRO A 175 -14.85 -0.12 -13.19
N GLY A 176 -14.67 -1.34 -12.67
CA GLY A 176 -14.39 -2.53 -13.47
C GLY A 176 -12.91 -2.83 -13.74
N ASN A 177 -11.99 -2.08 -13.15
CA ASN A 177 -10.56 -2.36 -13.21
C ASN A 177 -10.17 -3.29 -12.04
N THR A 178 -9.53 -4.42 -12.33
CA THR A 178 -9.03 -5.38 -11.34
C THR A 178 -7.72 -5.99 -11.82
N TRP A 179 -6.97 -6.61 -10.92
CA TRP A 179 -5.90 -7.55 -11.26
C TRP A 179 -5.99 -8.78 -10.35
N MET A 180 -5.49 -9.92 -10.82
CA MET A 180 -5.56 -11.21 -10.13
C MET A 180 -4.16 -11.62 -9.63
N PRO A 181 -3.91 -11.55 -8.31
CA PRO A 181 -2.64 -12.02 -7.74
C PRO A 181 -2.36 -13.49 -8.07
N GLY A 182 -1.10 -13.81 -8.35
CA GLY A 182 -0.67 -15.16 -8.77
C GLY A 182 -1.09 -15.56 -10.20
N VAL A 183 -1.78 -14.70 -10.95
CA VAL A 183 -2.15 -14.92 -12.36
C VAL A 183 -1.61 -13.79 -13.24
N ASP A 184 -1.93 -12.54 -12.89
CA ASP A 184 -1.36 -11.36 -13.54
C ASP A 184 0.06 -11.10 -13.01
N PRO A 185 0.95 -10.47 -13.80
CA PRO A 185 2.30 -10.10 -13.35
C PRO A 185 2.25 -9.23 -12.07
N ASP A 186 3.21 -9.43 -11.17
CA ASP A 186 3.28 -8.62 -9.94
C ASP A 186 3.57 -7.15 -10.31
N PRO A 187 2.64 -6.21 -10.05
CA PRO A 187 2.78 -4.84 -10.51
C PRO A 187 3.84 -4.04 -9.75
N PHE A 188 4.46 -4.62 -8.73
CA PHE A 188 5.52 -4.04 -7.90
C PHE A 188 6.89 -4.72 -8.11
N GLY A 189 6.99 -5.73 -9.00
CA GLY A 189 8.25 -6.34 -9.40
C GLY A 189 8.87 -7.28 -8.36
N HIS A 190 8.06 -7.88 -7.47
CA HIS A 190 8.55 -8.84 -6.48
C HIS A 190 8.81 -10.25 -7.05
N ASP A 191 8.34 -10.54 -8.26
CA ASP A 191 8.43 -11.84 -8.93
C ASP A 191 9.82 -12.20 -9.46
N GLY A 192 10.80 -11.30 -9.32
CA GLY A 192 12.21 -11.63 -9.55
C GLY A 192 12.66 -11.65 -11.01
N SER A 193 11.90 -11.06 -11.95
CA SER A 193 12.52 -10.61 -13.21
C SER A 193 13.24 -9.28 -12.96
N GLY A 194 14.43 -9.38 -12.38
CA GLY A 194 15.38 -8.29 -12.38
C GLY A 194 15.85 -8.02 -13.81
N ASP A 195 15.13 -7.17 -14.53
CA ASP A 195 15.75 -6.38 -15.60
C ASP A 195 16.45 -5.20 -14.94
N ALA A 196 17.68 -5.46 -14.54
CA ALA A 196 18.70 -4.45 -14.52
C ALA A 196 18.96 -4.05 -15.98
N ASP A 197 18.34 -2.96 -16.43
CA ASP A 197 18.84 -2.10 -17.52
C ASP A 197 17.94 -0.86 -17.63
N ASP A 198 18.31 0.16 -16.86
CA ASP A 198 18.25 1.57 -17.30
C ASP A 198 19.29 2.34 -16.46
N ALA A 199 20.54 1.89 -16.61
CA ALA A 199 21.72 2.70 -16.36
C ALA A 199 22.34 3.04 -17.73
N ASP A 200 22.69 4.31 -17.88
CA ASP A 200 23.31 4.99 -19.03
C ASP A 200 22.28 5.67 -19.96
N ALA A 201 22.37 6.96 -20.28
CA ALA A 201 23.59 7.72 -20.49
C ALA A 201 23.38 9.23 -20.29
N ASP A 202 24.27 9.86 -19.51
CA ASP A 202 24.72 11.25 -19.71
C ASP A 202 26.23 11.28 -19.37
N GLY A 203 27.01 10.58 -20.19
CA GLY A 203 28.47 10.58 -20.18
C GLY A 203 29.01 11.09 -21.51
N GLU A 204 28.99 12.41 -21.72
CA GLU A 204 29.77 13.02 -22.80
C GLU A 204 31.24 13.10 -22.38
N GLY A 205 31.99 12.05 -22.70
CA GLY A 205 33.44 12.12 -22.87
C GLY A 205 33.76 12.41 -24.34
N HIS A 206 34.25 13.62 -24.63
CA HIS A 206 34.95 13.88 -25.89
C HIS A 206 36.46 13.80 -25.68
N VAL A 207 37.06 12.93 -26.48
CA VAL A 207 38.47 12.54 -26.52
C VAL A 207 39.23 13.50 -27.45
N HIS A 208 40.49 13.83 -27.15
CA HIS A 208 41.66 13.61 -28.03
C HIS A 208 42.88 14.46 -27.64
N HIS A 209 43.85 13.73 -27.10
CA HIS A 209 45.31 13.77 -27.27
C HIS A 209 45.88 14.70 -28.36
N GLU A 210 46.89 15.51 -28.03
CA GLU A 210 48.09 15.74 -28.85
C GLU A 210 49.31 16.05 -27.97
N ILE A 211 50.49 15.74 -28.52
CA ILE A 211 51.81 15.50 -27.90
C ILE A 211 52.84 16.43 -28.56
N GLY A 212 53.87 16.80 -27.80
CA GLY A 212 55.08 17.50 -28.27
C GLY A 212 55.03 19.00 -27.97
N GLY A 213 56.06 19.70 -27.48
CA GLY A 213 57.48 19.46 -27.32
C GLY A 213 58.14 20.86 -27.25
N ASP A 214 59.40 20.90 -26.85
CA ASP A 214 60.37 22.00 -27.03
C ASP A 214 60.72 23.00 -25.89
N VAL A 215 62.00 22.87 -25.58
CA VAL A 215 63.12 23.61 -24.96
C VAL A 215 63.08 25.14 -24.74
N GLY A 216 63.45 25.53 -23.51
CA GLY A 216 64.42 26.61 -23.19
C GLY A 216 63.96 28.07 -23.25
N PRO A 217 64.82 29.04 -22.82
CA PRO A 217 66.18 28.91 -22.25
C PRO A 217 66.25 28.89 -20.71
#